data_AF-A0A659UGA1-F1
#
_entry.id   AF-A0A659UGA1-F1
#
_cell.length_a   1.000
_cell.length_b   1.000
_cell.length_c   1.000
_cell.angle_alpha   90.00
_cell.angle_beta   90.00
_cell.angle_gamma   90.00
#
_symmetry.space_group_name_H-M   'P 1'
#
loop_
_entity.id
_entity.type
_entity.pdbx_description
1 polymer ?
#
loop_
_entity_poly.entity_id
_entity_poly.type
_entity_poly.pdbx_seq_one_letter_code
_entity_poly.pdbx_strand_id
1 'polypeptide(L)'
;GAEGKGSITAIISVLVDGDDHNDPVADSVRGILDGHVVLDRAIAEQGRYPPVNPLSSISRLAGKAWSIEQRALVTRLKSMISRFEDTRDIRLLGAYQGGVDAEL
;
A
#
# COMPACT_ATOMS: atom_id res chain seq x y z
N GLY A 1 -5.40 -12.33 -22.44
CA GLY A 1 -6.61 -12.07 -23.23
C GLY A 1 -7.49 -13.31 -23.20
N ALA A 2 -8.44 -13.43 -24.12
CA ALA A 2 -9.05 -14.73 -24.39
C ALA A 2 -7.96 -15.77 -24.76
N GLU A 3 -8.27 -17.05 -24.58
CA GLU A 3 -7.36 -18.14 -24.95
C GLU A 3 -6.91 -18.01 -26.41
N GLY A 4 -5.60 -18.13 -26.66
CA GLY A 4 -5.01 -17.88 -27.97
C GLY A 4 -4.74 -16.40 -28.33
N LYS A 5 -5.02 -15.44 -27.42
CA LYS A 5 -4.67 -14.02 -27.60
C LYS A 5 -3.69 -13.52 -26.54
N GLY A 6 -2.81 -12.60 -26.93
CA GLY A 6 -1.90 -11.90 -26.02
C GLY A 6 -2.62 -11.04 -24.97
N SER A 7 -1.84 -10.49 -24.04
CA SER A 7 -2.27 -9.48 -23.07
C SER A 7 -1.23 -8.38 -22.97
N ILE A 8 -1.68 -7.17 -22.70
CA ILE A 8 -0.82 -6.02 -22.39
C ILE A 8 -1.11 -5.60 -20.95
N THR A 9 -0.06 -5.48 -20.15
CA THR A 9 -0.12 -4.89 -18.80
C THR A 9 0.62 -3.57 -18.85
N ALA A 10 -0.05 -2.48 -18.51
CA ALA A 10 0.55 -1.14 -18.49
C ALA A 10 0.92 -0.74 -17.05
N ILE A 11 2.07 -0.08 -16.91
CA ILE A 11 2.46 0.64 -15.69
C ILE A 11 2.55 2.11 -16.08
N ILE A 12 1.79 2.95 -15.38
CA ILE A 12 1.71 4.39 -15.65
C ILE A 12 2.26 5.13 -14.45
N SER A 13 3.34 5.90 -14.64
CA SER A 13 3.88 6.77 -13.61
C SER A 13 3.08 8.07 -13.57
N VAL A 14 2.55 8.41 -12.40
CA VAL A 14 1.94 9.71 -12.13
C VAL A 14 2.82 10.42 -11.14
N LEU A 15 3.26 11.62 -11.49
CA LEU A 15 3.94 12.54 -10.57
C LEU A 15 2.87 13.39 -9.91
N VAL A 16 2.84 13.37 -8.59
CA VAL A 16 1.95 14.22 -7.79
C VAL A 16 2.84 15.24 -7.09
N ASP A 17 2.59 16.52 -7.30
CA ASP A 17 3.37 17.58 -6.65
C ASP A 17 3.09 17.59 -5.15
N GLY A 18 4.16 17.89 -4.38
CA GLY A 18 4.26 17.61 -2.95
C GLY A 18 3.08 18.14 -2.12
N ASP A 19 2.53 17.23 -1.31
CA ASP A 19 1.46 17.37 -0.31
C ASP A 19 0.02 17.41 -0.80
N ASP A 20 -0.27 17.53 -2.11
CA ASP A 20 -1.65 17.52 -2.58
C ASP A 20 -2.10 16.11 -3.04
N HIS A 21 -2.55 15.30 -2.09
CA HIS A 21 -3.21 14.03 -2.40
C HIS A 21 -4.53 14.20 -3.20
N ASN A 22 -5.04 15.43 -3.31
CA ASN A 22 -6.23 15.81 -4.08
C ASN A 22 -5.89 16.41 -5.46
N ASP A 23 -4.71 16.14 -6.01
CA ASP A 23 -4.44 16.46 -7.41
C ASP A 23 -5.54 15.82 -8.29
N PRO A 24 -6.36 16.62 -9.00
CA PRO A 24 -7.47 16.12 -9.80
C PRO A 24 -7.01 15.14 -10.90
N VAL A 25 -5.75 15.24 -11.34
CA VAL A 25 -5.14 14.29 -12.29
C VAL A 25 -4.90 12.95 -11.60
N ALA A 26 -4.33 12.95 -10.40
CA ALA A 26 -4.09 11.73 -9.63
C ALA A 26 -5.38 10.99 -9.30
N ASP A 27 -6.42 11.73 -8.89
CA ASP A 27 -7.74 11.16 -8.60
C ASP A 27 -8.42 10.59 -9.84
N SER A 28 -8.34 11.30 -10.97
CA SER A 28 -8.87 10.80 -12.24
C SER A 28 -8.19 9.49 -12.66
N VAL A 29 -6.86 9.42 -12.54
CA VAL A 29 -6.10 8.21 -12.87
C VAL A 29 -6.44 7.05 -11.92
N ARG A 30 -6.54 7.31 -10.60
CA ARG A 30 -6.98 6.29 -9.62
C ARG A 30 -8.39 5.79 -9.91
N GLY A 31 -9.27 6.63 -10.44
CA GLY A 31 -10.62 6.24 -10.85
C GLY A 31 -10.62 5.22 -11.99
N ILE A 32 -9.77 5.45 -13.01
CA ILE A 32 -9.74 4.70 -14.27
C ILE A 32 -8.93 3.39 -14.17
N LEU A 33 -7.85 3.38 -13.39
CA LEU A 33 -6.95 2.21 -13.34
C LEU A 33 -7.45 1.08 -12.44
N ASP A 34 -6.95 -0.13 -12.72
CA ASP A 34 -7.22 -1.35 -11.94
C ASP A 34 -6.49 -1.39 -10.59
N GLY A 35 -5.74 -0.35 -10.24
CA GLY A 35 -4.97 -0.26 -9.00
C GLY A 35 -3.88 0.81 -9.11
N HIS A 36 -3.20 1.05 -8.00
CA HIS A 36 -2.10 1.99 -7.91
C HIS A 36 -1.10 1.55 -6.84
N VAL A 37 0.17 1.89 -7.07
CA VAL A 37 1.26 1.70 -6.12
C VAL A 37 1.73 3.08 -5.69
N VAL A 38 1.55 3.41 -4.41
CA VAL A 38 2.01 4.67 -3.83
C VAL A 38 3.46 4.54 -3.40
N LEU A 39 4.31 5.40 -3.95
CA LEU A 39 5.68 5.61 -3.48
C LEU A 39 5.67 6.80 -2.52
N ASP A 40 6.13 6.59 -1.30
CA ASP A 40 6.00 7.53 -0.19
C ASP A 40 7.37 8.10 0.18
N ARG A 41 7.46 9.43 0.17
CA ARG A 41 8.70 10.15 0.47
C ARG A 41 9.20 9.87 1.88
N ALA A 42 8.31 9.80 2.88
CA ALA A 42 8.70 9.56 4.27
C ALA A 42 9.31 8.16 4.45
N ILE A 43 8.87 7.18 3.65
CA ILE A 43 9.46 5.82 3.65
C ILE A 43 10.85 5.84 3.01
N ALA A 44 11.03 6.59 1.93
CA ALA A 44 12.32 6.74 1.25
C ALA A 44 13.36 7.44 2.15
N GLU A 45 12.94 8.46 2.89
CA GLU A 45 13.78 9.21 3.84
C GLU A 45 14.25 8.36 5.04
N GLN A 46 13.53 7.28 5.36
CA GLN A 46 13.95 6.27 6.34
C GLN A 46 14.92 5.22 5.76
N GLY A 47 15.28 5.32 4.48
CA GLY A 47 16.20 4.39 3.81
C GLY A 47 15.56 3.09 3.32
N ARG A 48 14.23 2.97 3.32
CA ARG A 48 13.53 1.76 2.83
C ARG A 48 13.25 1.86 1.33
N TYR A 49 13.79 0.93 0.55
CA TYR A 49 13.57 0.84 -0.89
C TYR A 49 13.12 -0.56 -1.34
N PRO A 50 12.15 -0.66 -2.27
CA PRO A 50 11.39 0.44 -2.86
C PRO A 50 10.47 1.11 -1.83
N PRO A 51 10.22 2.43 -1.92
CA PRO A 51 9.52 3.19 -0.88
C PRO A 51 7.99 3.04 -0.99
N VAL A 52 7.52 1.80 -1.14
CA VAL A 52 6.10 1.50 -1.33
C VAL A 52 5.35 1.64 -0.01
N ASN A 53 4.21 2.33 -0.03
CA ASN A 53 3.24 2.33 1.06
C ASN A 53 2.12 1.31 0.78
N PRO A 54 2.14 0.12 1.42
CA PRO A 54 1.16 -0.95 1.14
C PRO A 54 -0.24 -0.66 1.70
N LEU A 55 -0.37 0.27 2.65
CA LEU A 55 -1.68 0.67 3.20
C LEU A 55 -2.39 1.62 2.22
N SER A 56 -1.65 2.54 1.61
CA SER A 56 -2.17 3.49 0.62
C SER A 56 -2.24 2.94 -0.81
N SER A 57 -1.65 1.76 -1.07
CA SER A 57 -1.67 1.07 -2.37
C SER A 57 -2.78 0.03 -2.48
N ILE A 58 -3.28 -0.19 -3.70
CA ILE A 58 -4.32 -1.19 -3.96
C ILE A 58 -4.16 -1.83 -5.34
N SER A 59 -4.55 -3.10 -5.45
CA SER A 59 -4.85 -3.75 -6.73
C SER A 59 -6.28 -4.31 -6.66
N ARG A 60 -7.16 -3.83 -7.55
CA ARG A 60 -8.56 -4.28 -7.66
C ARG A 60 -8.65 -5.71 -8.19
N LEU A 61 -7.61 -6.18 -8.87
CA LEU A 61 -7.52 -7.55 -9.41
C LEU A 61 -6.85 -8.54 -8.44
N ALA A 62 -6.31 -8.07 -7.31
CA ALA A 62 -5.58 -8.92 -6.35
C ALA A 62 -6.37 -10.15 -5.89
N GLY A 63 -7.67 -10.00 -5.63
CA GLY A 63 -8.53 -11.11 -5.21
C GLY A 63 -8.69 -12.22 -6.26
N LYS A 64 -8.39 -11.95 -7.54
CA LYS A 64 -8.38 -12.96 -8.61
C LYS A 64 -7.01 -13.64 -8.76
N ALA A 65 -5.95 -13.00 -8.26
CA ALA A 65 -4.58 -13.46 -8.41
C ALA A 65 -4.10 -14.31 -7.21
N TRP A 66 -4.70 -14.12 -6.03
CA TRP A 66 -4.30 -14.80 -4.81
C TRP A 66 -5.05 -16.10 -4.56
N SER A 67 -4.34 -17.09 -4.02
CA SER A 67 -4.99 -18.22 -3.33
C SER A 67 -5.67 -17.75 -2.03
N ILE A 68 -6.48 -18.62 -1.41
CA ILE A 68 -7.15 -18.34 -0.13
C ILE A 68 -6.11 -18.07 0.97
N GLU A 69 -5.04 -18.85 1.00
CA GLU A 69 -3.95 -18.75 1.98
C GLU A 69 -3.15 -17.45 1.78
N GLN A 70 -2.84 -17.10 0.53
CA GLN A 70 -2.16 -15.84 0.20
C GLN A 70 -3.01 -14.64 0.60
N ARG A 71 -4.32 -14.69 0.33
CA ARG A 71 -5.24 -13.62 0.74
C ARG A 71 -5.28 -13.45 2.26
N ALA A 72 -5.32 -14.55 3.01
CA ALA A 72 -5.28 -14.52 4.47
C ALA A 72 -3.96 -13.93 5.00
N LEU A 73 -2.84 -14.38 4.45
CA LEU A 73 -1.51 -13.87 4.81
C LEU A 73 -1.37 -12.37 4.54
N VAL A 74 -1.73 -11.91 3.34
CA VAL A 74 -1.63 -10.50 2.96
C VAL A 74 -2.55 -9.64 3.83
N THR A 75 -3.75 -10.12 4.14
CA THR A 75 -4.68 -9.40 5.03
C THR A 75 -4.08 -9.24 6.42
N ARG A 76 -3.53 -10.32 7.00
CA ARG A 76 -2.86 -10.27 8.31
C ARG A 76 -1.66 -9.31 8.30
N LEU A 77 -0.84 -9.36 7.25
CA LEU A 77 0.31 -8.47 7.10
C LEU A 77 -0.11 -6.99 7.04
N LYS A 78 -1.14 -6.66 6.25
CA LYS A 78 -1.68 -5.29 6.19
C LYS A 78 -2.21 -4.84 7.56
N SER A 79 -2.91 -5.70 8.31
CA SER A 79 -3.36 -5.39 9.66
C SER A 79 -2.21 -5.11 10.62
N MET A 80 -1.14 -5.92 10.57
CA MET A 80 0.05 -5.69 11.40
C MET A 80 0.72 -4.36 11.07
N ILE A 81 0.87 -4.03 9.78
CA ILE A 81 1.44 -2.75 9.35
C ILE A 81 0.56 -1.60 9.83
N SER A 82 -0.77 -1.68 9.66
CA SER A 82 -1.70 -0.65 10.13
C SER A 82 -1.50 -0.35 11.60
N ARG A 83 -1.46 -1.38 12.45
CA ARG A 83 -1.31 -1.21 13.90
C ARG A 83 0.05 -0.67 14.31
N PHE A 84 1.10 -1.11 13.63
CA PHE A 84 2.42 -0.55 13.85
C PHE A 84 2.43 0.95 13.55
N GLU A 85 1.74 1.39 12.50
CA GLU A 85 1.60 2.81 12.17
C GLU A 85 0.70 3.56 13.15
N ASP A 86 -0.44 2.98 13.57
CA ASP A 86 -1.36 3.58 14.53
C ASP A 86 -0.70 3.84 15.91
N THR A 87 0.33 3.06 16.25
CA THR A 87 1.09 3.22 17.51
C THR A 87 2.34 4.09 17.38
N ARG A 88 2.59 4.68 16.20
CA ARG A 88 3.82 5.46 15.93
C ARG A 88 4.05 6.56 16.97
N ASP A 89 3.03 7.36 17.28
CA ASP A 89 3.15 8.49 18.22
C ASP A 89 3.48 8.03 19.64
N ILE A 90 2.81 6.97 20.11
CA ILE A 90 3.02 6.40 21.44
C ILE A 90 4.44 5.82 21.56
N ARG A 91 4.93 5.15 20.51
CA ARG A 91 6.29 4.63 20.44
C ARG A 91 7.33 5.74 20.44
N LEU A 92 7.08 6.84 19.71
CA LEU A 92 7.96 8.01 19.67
C LEU A 92 8.07 8.72 21.03
N LEU A 93 6.97 8.76 21.80
CA LEU A 93 6.95 9.33 23.14
C LEU A 93 7.54 8.41 24.22
N GLY A 94 8.00 7.20 23.86
CA GLY A 94 8.51 6.21 24.82
C GLY A 94 7.43 5.63 25.75
N ALA A 95 6.16 5.88 25.46
CA ALA A 95 5.02 5.45 26.26
C ALA A 95 4.53 4.02 25.88
N TYR A 96 5.15 3.39 24.88
CA TYR A 96 4.81 2.03 24.48
C TYR A 96 5.49 1.00 25.39
N GLN A 97 4.69 0.23 26.13
CA GLN A 97 5.16 -0.92 26.89
C GLN A 97 4.93 -2.20 26.06
N GLY A 98 5.99 -2.96 25.81
CA GLY A 98 5.86 -4.24 25.11
C GLY A 98 5.02 -5.23 25.91
N GLY A 99 4.06 -5.89 25.26
CA GLY A 99 3.23 -6.94 25.85
C GLY A 99 1.84 -6.52 26.35
N VAL A 100 1.47 -5.23 26.25
CA VAL A 100 0.10 -4.78 26.57
C VAL A 100 -0.87 -5.07 25.43
N ASP A 101 -0.34 -5.26 24.22
CA ASP A 101 -1.08 -5.65 23.04
C ASP A 101 -0.50 -6.97 22.49
N ALA A 102 -1.25 -8.07 22.60
CA ALA A 102 -0.77 -9.42 22.26
C ALA A 102 -0.51 -9.63 20.75
N GLU A 103 -0.88 -8.65 19.93
CA GLU A 103 -0.79 -8.73 18.48
C GLU A 103 0.18 -7.68 17.88
N LEU A 104 0.92 -6.95 18.73
CA LEU A 104 2.10 -6.13 18.37
C LEU A 104 3.39 -6.78 18.89
#